data_AF-A0A819I1M6-F1
#
_entry.id   AF-A0A819I1M6-F1
#
_cell.length_a   1.000
_cell.length_b   1.000
_cell.length_c   1.000
_cell.angle_alpha   90.00
_cell.angle_beta   90.00
_cell.angle_gamma   90.00
#
_symmetry.space_group_name_H-M   'P 1'
#
loop_
_entity.id
_entity.type
_entity.pdbx_description
1 polymer ?
#
loop_
_entity_poly.entity_id
_entity_poly.type
_entity_poly.pdbx_seq_one_letter_code
_entity_poly.pdbx_strand_id
1 'polypeptide(L)'
;MALALLSTPEQLKSDKKSSNLVLNQLLQLVMDAAKSVRHRSNGFHVSESLAVMAKLFVVKECILDYILCHAETEPSSDTISTIRLRITLLIKFRDASKGTGRVEQFTLIALLNILWSISFQPTYAQELINNEELIETLRKYIENNNEEEILEQYKPRSMEGIKQAVHGILHNLNLDNKNESKPYDHCHVLDTLVSDPLSCSNSKPLIMISYSHDNNTFCSQILDLLGTRLDVFEIWIDRTHCQMSTDLWESIAEGMENACVILCLISSQYFESKSCRKEFIYAIDFLKKIIASVLLGNFEPRGWLGIRMTGMKYICIRDLVRPDEAKMTDILNTILSSLSSQTSLLREKISLVDHSRLLSQHHSTSTSIAPITESTFDLRPFEQWTSTGNDINLWFAYNRISTQIRDLFDFQTKEEMLDYAKLLIKDREKQMNIYAKIYHKKYREDDMSPHEFIRFAKALEGLYKDNSALPSATTQSSSTLIKSNVCAIL
;
A
#
# COMPACT_ATOMS: atom_id res chain seq x y z
N MET A 1 -26.15 -19.22 -6.99
CA MET A 1 -24.73 -18.85 -7.21
C MET A 1 -24.55 -17.80 -8.31
N ALA A 2 -24.87 -18.08 -9.58
CA ALA A 2 -24.74 -17.09 -10.66
C ALA A 2 -25.56 -15.80 -10.42
N LEU A 3 -26.78 -15.92 -9.89
CA LEU A 3 -27.59 -14.75 -9.49
C LEU A 3 -26.90 -13.90 -8.41
N ALA A 4 -26.24 -14.49 -7.40
CA ALA A 4 -25.49 -13.71 -6.41
C ALA A 4 -24.24 -13.03 -6.98
N LEU A 5 -23.65 -13.60 -8.05
CA LEU A 5 -22.53 -13.01 -8.79
C LEU A 5 -22.96 -11.88 -9.75
N LEU A 6 -24.23 -11.89 -10.18
CA LEU A 6 -24.79 -10.96 -11.18
C LEU A 6 -25.69 -9.88 -10.56
N SER A 7 -26.18 -10.08 -9.33
CA SER A 7 -27.07 -9.13 -8.69
C SER A 7 -26.31 -7.93 -8.11
N THR A 8 -26.78 -6.72 -8.42
CA THR A 8 -26.24 -5.51 -7.80
C THR A 8 -26.67 -5.41 -6.33
N PRO A 9 -25.93 -4.63 -5.50
CA PRO A 9 -26.29 -4.36 -4.11
C PRO A 9 -27.74 -3.90 -3.87
N GLU A 10 -28.36 -3.26 -4.86
CA GLU A 10 -29.75 -2.75 -4.86
C GLU A 10 -30.77 -3.84 -5.17
N GLN A 11 -30.45 -4.78 -6.08
CA GLN A 11 -31.30 -5.93 -6.41
C GLN A 11 -31.41 -6.91 -5.23
N LEU A 12 -30.38 -7.02 -4.41
CA LEU A 12 -30.41 -7.79 -3.15
C LEU A 12 -31.25 -7.10 -2.05
N LYS A 13 -31.51 -5.78 -2.15
CA LYS A 13 -32.35 -5.04 -1.20
C LYS A 13 -33.84 -5.22 -1.45
N SER A 14 -34.27 -5.34 -2.71
CA SER A 14 -35.70 -5.48 -3.06
C SER A 14 -36.29 -6.85 -2.67
N ASP A 15 -35.45 -7.87 -2.48
CA ASP A 15 -35.87 -9.20 -2.03
C ASP A 15 -34.89 -9.80 -1.00
N LYS A 16 -34.97 -9.29 0.24
CA LYS A 16 -34.17 -9.79 1.38
C LYS A 16 -34.39 -11.28 1.64
N LYS A 17 -35.60 -11.80 1.42
CA LYS A 17 -35.95 -13.20 1.70
C LYS A 17 -35.26 -14.15 0.72
N SER A 18 -35.28 -13.82 -0.57
CA SER A 18 -34.54 -14.56 -1.60
C SER A 18 -33.03 -14.47 -1.40
N SER A 19 -32.52 -13.28 -1.04
CA SER A 19 -31.09 -13.07 -0.77
C SER A 19 -30.59 -13.93 0.39
N ASN A 20 -31.31 -13.95 1.51
CA ASN A 20 -31.00 -14.77 2.67
C ASN A 20 -31.02 -16.26 2.34
N LEU A 21 -32.03 -16.72 1.59
CA LEU A 21 -32.09 -18.12 1.15
C LEU A 21 -30.85 -18.52 0.34
N VAL A 22 -30.37 -17.64 -0.55
CA VAL A 22 -29.15 -17.91 -1.34
C VAL A 22 -27.91 -17.94 -0.45
N LEU A 23 -27.80 -17.07 0.55
CA LEU A 23 -26.69 -17.07 1.51
C LEU A 23 -26.70 -18.33 2.39
N ASN A 24 -27.88 -18.76 2.85
CA ASN A 24 -28.08 -20.01 3.58
C ASN A 24 -27.63 -21.21 2.75
N GLN A 25 -28.08 -21.28 1.48
CA GLN A 25 -27.66 -22.32 0.54
C GLN A 25 -26.15 -22.31 0.27
N LEU A 26 -25.53 -21.12 0.17
CA LEU A 26 -24.08 -21.02 0.00
C LEU A 26 -23.33 -21.61 1.19
N LEU A 27 -23.75 -21.32 2.43
CA LEU A 27 -23.13 -21.90 3.61
C LEU A 27 -23.38 -23.42 3.69
N GLN A 28 -24.61 -23.86 3.40
CA GLN A 28 -24.98 -25.27 3.37
C GLN A 28 -24.11 -26.06 2.39
N LEU A 29 -23.90 -25.55 1.17
CA LEU A 29 -23.03 -26.17 0.17
C LEU A 29 -21.60 -26.36 0.70
N VAL A 30 -21.08 -25.37 1.44
CA VAL A 30 -19.74 -25.49 2.04
C VAL A 30 -19.73 -26.54 3.14
N MET A 31 -20.75 -26.58 4.00
CA MET A 31 -20.86 -27.58 5.06
C MET A 31 -20.96 -29.01 4.51
N ASP A 32 -21.76 -29.22 3.47
CA ASP A 32 -21.94 -30.53 2.85
C ASP A 32 -20.70 -30.95 2.07
N ALA A 33 -20.07 -30.00 1.37
CA ALA A 33 -18.81 -30.27 0.69
C ALA A 33 -17.71 -30.63 1.70
N ALA A 34 -17.63 -29.97 2.86
CA ALA A 34 -16.64 -30.27 3.90
C ALA A 34 -16.73 -31.71 4.45
N LYS A 35 -17.93 -32.30 4.45
CA LYS A 35 -18.17 -33.69 4.86
C LYS A 35 -17.76 -34.70 3.78
N SER A 36 -17.70 -34.28 2.52
CA SER A 36 -17.37 -35.13 1.37
C SER A 36 -15.86 -35.38 1.27
N VAL A 37 -15.47 -36.63 0.99
CA VAL A 37 -14.06 -37.01 0.76
C VAL A 37 -13.43 -36.20 -0.39
N ARG A 38 -14.24 -35.88 -1.42
CA ARG A 38 -13.80 -35.09 -2.58
C ARG A 38 -14.07 -33.60 -2.45
N HIS A 39 -14.52 -33.15 -1.29
CA HIS A 39 -14.86 -31.74 -1.03
C HIS A 39 -15.89 -31.18 -2.01
N ARG A 40 -16.88 -32.00 -2.38
CA ARG A 40 -17.93 -31.63 -3.34
C ARG A 40 -19.32 -31.77 -2.75
N SER A 41 -20.20 -30.84 -3.09
CA SER A 41 -21.65 -30.89 -2.84
C SER A 41 -22.39 -30.44 -4.09
N ASN A 42 -23.43 -31.19 -4.49
CA ASN A 42 -24.22 -30.92 -5.69
C ASN A 42 -23.39 -30.71 -6.97
N GLY A 43 -22.29 -31.46 -7.11
CA GLY A 43 -21.37 -31.37 -8.24
C GLY A 43 -20.33 -30.26 -8.15
N PHE A 44 -20.51 -29.28 -7.26
CA PHE A 44 -19.60 -28.15 -7.08
C PHE A 44 -18.50 -28.47 -6.06
N HIS A 45 -17.27 -28.05 -6.33
CA HIS A 45 -16.19 -28.13 -5.36
C HIS A 45 -16.33 -27.02 -4.31
N VAL A 46 -15.90 -27.27 -3.07
CA VAL A 46 -16.01 -26.31 -1.95
C VAL A 46 -15.41 -24.94 -2.28
N SER A 47 -14.36 -24.93 -3.11
CA SER A 47 -13.69 -23.72 -3.58
C SER A 47 -14.60 -22.74 -4.30
N GLU A 48 -15.60 -23.21 -5.03
CA GLU A 48 -16.51 -22.36 -5.80
C GLU A 48 -17.38 -21.53 -4.87
N SER A 49 -17.99 -22.16 -3.87
CA SER A 49 -18.79 -21.48 -2.84
C SER A 49 -17.93 -20.54 -1.99
N LEU A 50 -16.72 -20.97 -1.62
CA LEU A 50 -15.77 -20.14 -0.87
C LEU A 50 -15.35 -18.90 -1.67
N ALA A 51 -15.16 -19.04 -2.98
CA ALA A 51 -14.79 -17.90 -3.82
C ALA A 51 -15.89 -16.84 -3.90
N VAL A 52 -17.14 -17.27 -4.01
CA VAL A 52 -18.31 -16.39 -3.96
C VAL A 52 -18.37 -15.68 -2.59
N MET A 53 -18.22 -16.42 -1.49
CA MET A 53 -18.22 -15.84 -0.14
C MET A 53 -17.10 -14.80 0.04
N ALA A 54 -15.88 -15.14 -0.35
CA ALA A 54 -14.74 -14.23 -0.24
C ALA A 54 -15.01 -12.91 -0.96
N LYS A 55 -15.58 -12.94 -2.17
CA LYS A 55 -15.97 -11.74 -2.92
C LYS A 55 -17.05 -10.93 -2.19
N LEU A 56 -18.09 -11.60 -1.69
CA LEU A 56 -19.21 -10.94 -1.00
C LEU A 56 -18.78 -10.26 0.31
N PHE A 57 -17.85 -10.87 1.06
CA PHE A 57 -17.36 -10.34 2.33
C PHE A 57 -16.51 -9.07 2.17
N VAL A 58 -15.84 -8.89 1.01
CA VAL A 58 -15.14 -7.63 0.75
C VAL A 58 -16.11 -6.47 0.57
N VAL A 59 -17.24 -6.75 -0.09
CA VAL A 59 -18.20 -5.75 -0.56
C VAL A 59 -19.12 -5.25 0.56
N LYS A 60 -19.56 -6.11 1.49
CA LYS A 60 -20.46 -5.72 2.60
C LYS A 60 -20.18 -6.47 3.90
N GLU A 61 -19.89 -5.71 4.96
CA GLU A 61 -19.76 -6.21 6.34
C GLU A 61 -21.02 -6.96 6.80
N CYS A 62 -22.21 -6.46 6.48
CA CYS A 62 -23.46 -7.11 6.89
C CYS A 62 -23.71 -8.49 6.25
N ILE A 63 -23.07 -8.83 5.13
CA ILE A 63 -23.17 -10.18 4.55
C ILE A 63 -22.31 -11.16 5.32
N LEU A 64 -21.12 -10.72 5.76
CA LEU A 64 -20.26 -11.51 6.64
C LEU A 64 -21.01 -11.80 7.95
N ASP A 65 -21.54 -10.77 8.61
CA ASP A 65 -22.31 -10.92 9.84
C ASP A 65 -23.53 -11.83 9.65
N TYR A 66 -24.26 -11.70 8.53
CA TYR A 66 -25.38 -12.60 8.25
C TYR A 66 -24.92 -14.06 8.13
N ILE A 67 -23.89 -14.33 7.34
CA ILE A 67 -23.39 -15.71 7.16
C ILE A 67 -22.87 -16.29 8.48
N LEU A 68 -22.22 -15.48 9.32
CA LEU A 68 -21.67 -15.95 10.59
C LEU A 68 -22.72 -16.09 11.69
N CYS A 69 -23.71 -15.21 11.77
CA CYS A 69 -24.60 -15.09 12.95
C CYS A 69 -26.04 -15.54 12.68
N HIS A 70 -26.49 -15.54 11.42
CA HIS A 70 -27.91 -15.59 11.08
C HIS A 70 -28.25 -16.58 9.96
N ALA A 71 -27.25 -17.24 9.35
CA ALA A 71 -27.51 -18.21 8.30
C ALA A 71 -28.22 -19.44 8.86
N GLU A 72 -29.30 -19.84 8.20
CA GLU A 72 -30.09 -21.02 8.56
C GLU A 72 -29.56 -22.23 7.77
N THR A 73 -28.90 -23.15 8.47
CA THR A 73 -28.29 -24.36 7.90
C THR A 73 -28.72 -25.62 8.64
N GLU A 74 -28.49 -26.78 8.03
CA GLU A 74 -28.70 -28.10 8.63
C GLU A 74 -27.38 -28.90 8.63
N PRO A 75 -26.79 -29.21 9.81
CA PRO A 75 -27.23 -28.79 11.15
C PRO A 75 -27.12 -27.26 11.34
N SER A 76 -27.83 -26.73 12.34
CA SER A 76 -27.75 -25.31 12.68
C SER A 76 -26.31 -24.93 13.02
N SER A 77 -25.81 -23.87 12.38
CA SER A 77 -24.47 -23.33 12.64
C SER A 77 -24.59 -22.03 13.43
N ASP A 78 -23.74 -21.87 14.44
CA ASP A 78 -23.52 -20.61 15.12
C ASP A 78 -22.22 -19.95 14.63
N THR A 79 -21.92 -18.75 15.12
CA THR A 79 -20.72 -17.98 14.75
C THR A 79 -19.43 -18.74 14.99
N ILE A 80 -19.29 -19.37 16.16
CA ILE A 80 -18.09 -20.10 16.55
C ILE A 80 -17.93 -21.33 15.65
N SER A 81 -19.00 -22.10 15.46
CA SER A 81 -19.03 -23.27 14.58
C SER A 81 -18.67 -22.91 13.13
N THR A 82 -19.16 -21.78 12.64
CA THR A 82 -18.91 -21.30 11.26
C THR A 82 -17.45 -20.86 11.08
N ILE A 83 -16.88 -20.13 12.06
CA ILE A 83 -15.46 -19.75 12.04
C ILE A 83 -14.58 -21.00 12.12
N ARG A 84 -14.86 -21.92 13.05
CA ARG A 84 -14.13 -23.18 13.20
C ARG A 84 -14.14 -24.02 11.92
N LEU A 85 -15.28 -24.11 11.22
CA LEU A 85 -15.35 -24.78 9.92
C LEU A 85 -14.34 -24.20 8.91
N ARG A 86 -14.17 -22.86 8.88
CA ARG A 86 -13.20 -22.20 7.99
C ARG A 86 -11.77 -22.52 8.39
N ILE A 87 -11.48 -22.51 9.70
CA ILE A 87 -10.16 -22.87 10.23
C ILE A 87 -9.84 -24.33 9.92
N THR A 88 -10.74 -25.27 10.20
CA THR A 88 -10.55 -26.70 9.92
C THR A 88 -10.32 -26.96 8.43
N LEU A 89 -11.07 -26.30 7.55
CA LEU A 89 -10.84 -26.39 6.11
C LEU A 89 -9.45 -25.83 5.74
N LEU A 90 -9.06 -24.67 6.27
CA LEU A 90 -7.74 -24.10 5.99
C LEU A 90 -6.61 -25.05 6.40
N ILE A 91 -6.69 -25.60 7.61
CA ILE A 91 -5.73 -26.57 8.14
C ILE A 91 -5.66 -27.80 7.22
N LYS A 92 -6.81 -28.27 6.71
CA LYS A 92 -6.87 -29.42 5.79
C LYS A 92 -6.19 -29.14 4.44
N PHE A 93 -6.26 -27.90 3.94
CA PHE A 93 -5.66 -27.47 2.68
C PHE A 93 -4.30 -26.78 2.85
N ARG A 94 -3.69 -26.80 4.05
CA ARG A 94 -2.49 -26.01 4.35
C ARG A 94 -1.28 -26.34 3.45
N ASP A 95 -1.11 -27.61 3.10
CA ASP A 95 0.01 -28.05 2.27
C ASP A 95 -0.26 -27.87 0.77
N ALA A 96 -1.43 -27.34 0.38
CA ALA A 96 -1.78 -27.11 -1.02
C ALA A 96 -0.82 -26.14 -1.72
N SER A 97 -0.17 -25.22 -0.97
CA SER A 97 0.81 -24.29 -1.54
C SER A 97 2.01 -25.01 -2.19
N LYS A 98 2.41 -26.17 -1.66
CA LYS A 98 3.57 -26.97 -2.12
C LYS A 98 3.23 -27.92 -3.28
N GLY A 99 1.94 -28.10 -3.59
CA GLY A 99 1.47 -29.07 -4.58
C GLY A 99 1.31 -28.48 -5.98
N THR A 100 0.90 -29.31 -6.95
CA THR A 100 0.48 -28.86 -8.30
C THR A 100 -1.05 -28.79 -8.45
N GLY A 101 -1.78 -29.09 -7.37
CA GLY A 101 -3.24 -29.12 -7.31
C GLY A 101 -3.85 -27.72 -7.35
N ARG A 102 -4.21 -27.26 -8.56
CA ARG A 102 -4.75 -25.91 -8.79
C ARG A 102 -6.03 -25.61 -8.00
N VAL A 103 -6.90 -26.62 -7.83
CA VAL A 103 -8.18 -26.45 -7.13
C VAL A 103 -7.95 -26.32 -5.63
N GLU A 104 -7.03 -27.10 -5.07
CA GLU A 104 -6.63 -27.08 -3.67
C GLU A 104 -5.96 -25.75 -3.31
N GLN A 105 -5.07 -25.25 -4.16
CA GLN A 105 -4.43 -23.93 -3.99
C GLN A 105 -5.46 -22.79 -4.03
N PHE A 106 -6.38 -22.83 -4.99
CA PHE A 106 -7.46 -21.85 -5.07
C PHE A 106 -8.37 -21.90 -3.82
N THR A 107 -8.61 -23.10 -3.28
CA THR A 107 -9.35 -23.29 -2.03
C THR A 107 -8.64 -22.63 -0.86
N LEU A 108 -7.32 -22.85 -0.73
CA LEU A 108 -6.49 -22.25 0.30
C LEU A 108 -6.52 -20.71 0.23
N ILE A 109 -6.33 -20.14 -0.97
CA ILE A 109 -6.39 -18.69 -1.19
C ILE A 109 -7.76 -18.13 -0.77
N ALA A 110 -8.86 -18.78 -1.16
CA ALA A 110 -10.21 -18.34 -0.78
C ALA A 110 -10.43 -18.39 0.74
N LEU A 111 -9.94 -19.44 1.43
CA LEU A 111 -10.04 -19.58 2.88
C LEU A 111 -9.25 -18.53 3.63
N LEU A 112 -7.99 -18.28 3.23
CA LEU A 112 -7.17 -17.20 3.79
C LEU A 112 -7.86 -15.85 3.62
N ASN A 113 -8.42 -15.59 2.46
CA ASN A 113 -9.15 -14.36 2.20
C ASN A 113 -10.42 -14.23 3.08
N ILE A 114 -11.16 -15.31 3.32
CA ILE A 114 -12.32 -15.29 4.21
C ILE A 114 -11.88 -15.03 5.65
N LEU A 115 -10.87 -15.75 6.16
CA LEU A 115 -10.36 -15.56 7.51
C LEU A 115 -9.79 -14.16 7.70
N TRP A 116 -9.19 -13.58 6.67
CA TRP A 116 -8.78 -12.20 6.68
C TRP A 116 -9.96 -11.24 6.81
N SER A 117 -11.05 -11.47 6.07
CA SER A 117 -12.28 -10.69 6.24
C SER A 117 -12.87 -10.84 7.65
N ILE A 118 -12.77 -12.01 8.28
CA ILE A 118 -13.20 -12.25 9.66
C ILE A 118 -12.31 -11.50 10.64
N SER A 119 -10.98 -11.49 10.44
CA SER A 119 -10.04 -10.86 11.38
C SER A 119 -10.19 -9.34 11.47
N PHE A 120 -10.85 -8.69 10.51
CA PHE A 120 -11.21 -7.27 10.62
C PHE A 120 -12.24 -6.95 11.68
N GLN A 121 -13.06 -7.93 12.07
CA GLN A 121 -14.12 -7.72 13.02
C GLN A 121 -13.58 -8.01 14.43
N PRO A 122 -13.44 -6.98 15.30
CA PRO A 122 -12.89 -7.19 16.65
C PRO A 122 -13.67 -8.24 17.45
N THR A 123 -14.98 -8.33 17.17
CA THR A 123 -15.89 -9.32 17.77
C THR A 123 -15.46 -10.77 17.54
N TYR A 124 -14.77 -11.07 16.44
CA TYR A 124 -14.38 -12.43 16.07
C TYR A 124 -12.89 -12.71 16.25
N ALA A 125 -12.08 -11.69 16.59
CA ALA A 125 -10.64 -11.81 16.70
C ALA A 125 -10.20 -12.85 17.74
N GLN A 126 -10.88 -12.92 18.88
CA GLN A 126 -10.55 -13.87 19.95
C GLN A 126 -10.71 -15.33 19.53
N GLU A 127 -11.72 -15.66 18.70
CA GLU A 127 -11.89 -17.02 18.18
C GLU A 127 -10.76 -17.44 17.25
N LEU A 128 -10.15 -16.49 16.53
CA LEU A 128 -8.97 -16.75 15.69
C LEU A 128 -7.70 -16.88 16.53
N ILE A 129 -7.50 -15.98 17.51
CA ILE A 129 -6.32 -15.97 18.39
C ILE A 129 -6.25 -17.25 19.24
N ASN A 130 -7.38 -17.73 19.73
CA ASN A 130 -7.44 -18.93 20.57
C ASN A 130 -7.13 -20.24 19.83
N ASN A 131 -6.93 -20.21 18.50
CA ASN A 131 -6.61 -21.39 17.72
C ASN A 131 -5.11 -21.49 17.42
N GLU A 132 -4.36 -22.19 18.28
CA GLU A 132 -2.90 -22.32 18.14
C GLU A 132 -2.46 -22.94 16.80
N GLU A 133 -3.17 -23.96 16.31
CA GLU A 133 -2.84 -24.64 15.04
C GLU A 133 -3.00 -23.69 13.83
N LEU A 134 -4.01 -22.81 13.85
CA LEU A 134 -4.18 -21.75 12.87
C LEU A 134 -2.98 -20.80 12.90
N ILE A 135 -2.62 -20.29 14.08
CA ILE A 135 -1.52 -19.31 14.21
C ILE A 135 -0.19 -19.92 13.76
N GLU A 136 0.08 -21.18 14.13
CA GLU A 136 1.28 -21.90 13.68
C GLU A 136 1.28 -22.08 12.14
N THR A 137 0.12 -22.42 11.56
CA THR A 137 -0.04 -22.55 10.11
C THR A 137 0.22 -21.21 9.40
N LEU A 138 -0.29 -20.10 9.93
CA LEU A 138 -0.09 -18.76 9.38
C LEU A 138 1.40 -18.35 9.44
N ARG A 139 2.07 -18.56 10.58
CA ARG A 139 3.50 -18.25 10.74
C ARG A 139 4.38 -19.04 9.78
N LYS A 140 4.09 -20.33 9.56
CA LYS A 140 4.77 -21.17 8.57
C LYS A 140 4.74 -20.59 7.15
N TYR A 141 3.67 -19.88 6.75
CA TYR A 141 3.63 -19.24 5.43
C TYR A 141 4.51 -18.00 5.32
N ILE A 142 4.83 -17.33 6.43
CA ILE A 142 5.74 -16.18 6.46
C ILE A 142 7.19 -16.65 6.44
N GLU A 143 7.52 -17.70 7.20
CA GLU A 143 8.88 -18.23 7.31
C GLU A 143 9.39 -18.87 6.01
N ASN A 144 8.48 -19.42 5.20
CA ASN A 144 8.81 -20.00 3.90
C ASN A 144 9.03 -18.89 2.85
N ASN A 145 10.25 -18.36 2.83
CA ASN A 145 10.72 -17.25 1.99
C ASN A 145 10.86 -17.57 0.48
N ASN A 146 10.18 -18.59 -0.06
CA ASN A 146 10.24 -18.87 -1.49
C ASN A 146 9.38 -17.83 -2.23
N GLU A 147 10.03 -16.88 -2.89
CA GLU A 147 9.39 -15.91 -3.79
C GLU A 147 8.82 -16.60 -5.05
N GLU A 148 9.27 -17.82 -5.38
CA GLU A 148 8.90 -18.54 -6.60
C GLU A 148 7.57 -19.34 -6.54
N GLU A 149 6.89 -19.40 -5.39
CA GLU A 149 5.69 -20.26 -5.22
C GLU A 149 4.34 -19.52 -5.22
N ILE A 150 4.25 -18.35 -5.87
CA ILE A 150 2.98 -17.63 -5.97
C ILE A 150 2.38 -17.80 -7.36
N LEU A 151 1.41 -18.71 -7.46
CA LEU A 151 0.53 -18.84 -8.62
C LEU A 151 -0.39 -17.61 -8.73
N GLU A 152 0.13 -16.51 -9.29
CA GLU A 152 -0.66 -15.33 -9.68
C GLU A 152 -1.70 -15.68 -10.74
N GLN A 153 -1.54 -16.79 -11.46
CA GLN A 153 -2.33 -17.13 -12.64
C GLN A 153 -3.83 -17.42 -12.37
N TYR A 154 -4.24 -17.70 -11.12
CA TYR A 154 -5.63 -18.07 -10.77
C TYR A 154 -6.22 -17.29 -9.59
N LYS A 155 -5.63 -16.14 -9.22
CA LYS A 155 -6.13 -15.24 -8.17
C LYS A 155 -7.22 -14.31 -8.75
N PRO A 156 -8.49 -14.40 -8.29
CA PRO A 156 -9.51 -13.42 -8.67
C PRO A 156 -9.13 -12.03 -8.15
N ARG A 157 -9.44 -10.97 -8.90
CA ARG A 157 -9.13 -9.58 -8.51
C ARG A 157 -9.66 -9.18 -7.12
N SER A 158 -10.71 -9.83 -6.64
CA SER A 158 -11.31 -9.58 -5.32
C SER A 158 -10.62 -10.28 -4.14
N MET A 159 -9.53 -11.04 -4.38
CA MET A 159 -8.78 -11.76 -3.37
C MET A 159 -7.33 -11.36 -3.40
N GLU A 160 -6.64 -11.49 -2.27
CA GLU A 160 -5.19 -11.36 -2.19
C GLU A 160 -4.45 -12.71 -2.24
N GLY A 161 -3.15 -12.68 -2.55
CA GLY A 161 -2.30 -13.87 -2.53
C GLY A 161 -2.09 -14.42 -1.12
N ILE A 162 -1.47 -15.61 -1.01
CA ILE A 162 -1.24 -16.28 0.28
C ILE A 162 -0.48 -15.36 1.24
N LYS A 163 0.69 -14.84 0.83
CA LYS A 163 1.54 -13.99 1.69
C LYS A 163 0.78 -12.76 2.19
N GLN A 164 0.11 -12.03 1.29
CA GLN A 164 -0.63 -10.82 1.64
C GLN A 164 -1.82 -11.11 2.56
N ALA A 165 -2.58 -12.19 2.30
CA ALA A 165 -3.71 -12.56 3.14
C ALA A 165 -3.25 -13.01 4.53
N VAL A 166 -2.17 -13.80 4.63
CA VAL A 166 -1.59 -14.26 5.91
C VAL A 166 -1.11 -13.09 6.74
N HIS A 167 -0.26 -12.22 6.16
CA HIS A 167 0.20 -11.02 6.84
C HIS A 167 -0.99 -10.14 7.26
N GLY A 168 -1.98 -10.02 6.38
CA GLY A 168 -3.17 -9.24 6.68
C GLY A 168 -3.98 -9.78 7.86
N ILE A 169 -4.01 -11.10 8.05
CA ILE A 169 -4.65 -11.75 9.20
C ILE A 169 -3.85 -11.45 10.47
N LEU A 170 -2.56 -11.76 10.49
CA LEU A 170 -1.72 -11.63 11.69
C LEU A 170 -1.64 -10.19 12.18
N HIS A 171 -1.51 -9.22 11.26
CA HIS A 171 -1.58 -7.80 11.58
C HIS A 171 -2.89 -7.41 12.27
N ASN A 172 -4.04 -7.81 11.71
CA ASN A 172 -5.34 -7.50 12.30
C ASN A 172 -5.53 -8.14 13.69
N LEU A 173 -4.80 -9.22 13.98
CA LEU A 173 -4.81 -9.92 15.27
C LEU A 173 -3.71 -9.46 16.23
N ASN A 174 -2.85 -8.50 15.83
CA ASN A 174 -1.66 -8.05 16.56
C ASN A 174 -0.68 -9.20 16.88
N LEU A 175 -0.41 -10.07 15.92
CA LEU A 175 0.46 -11.27 16.08
C LEU A 175 1.73 -11.25 15.24
N ASP A 176 2.04 -10.13 14.58
CA ASP A 176 3.28 -9.94 13.82
C ASP A 176 4.45 -9.78 14.81
N ASN A 177 5.36 -10.76 14.86
CA ASN A 177 6.52 -10.71 15.74
C ASN A 177 7.82 -10.79 14.92
N LYS A 178 8.52 -9.66 14.83
CA LYS A 178 9.99 -9.62 14.76
C LYS A 178 10.52 -8.60 15.79
N ASN A 179 10.79 -9.15 16.99
CA ASN A 179 11.78 -8.78 18.02
C ASN A 179 11.81 -7.41 18.74
N GLU A 180 11.88 -7.56 20.08
CA GLU A 180 12.44 -6.70 21.13
C GLU A 180 11.59 -5.56 21.72
N SER A 181 10.81 -5.93 22.74
CA SER A 181 10.59 -5.17 23.98
C SER A 181 10.48 -3.65 23.88
N LYS A 182 9.24 -3.17 23.69
CA LYS A 182 8.65 -2.26 24.68
C LYS A 182 7.28 -2.80 25.09
N PRO A 183 6.98 -2.89 26.39
CA PRO A 183 5.67 -3.31 26.84
C PRO A 183 4.63 -2.31 26.29
N TYR A 184 3.61 -2.84 25.60
CA TYR A 184 2.42 -2.10 25.25
C TYR A 184 1.65 -1.78 26.54
N ASP A 185 1.95 -0.63 27.16
CA ASP A 185 1.03 0.01 28.08
C ASP A 185 0.04 0.85 27.29
N HIS A 186 -1.20 0.39 27.22
CA HIS A 186 -2.35 1.16 26.72
C HIS A 186 -2.75 2.34 27.66
N CYS A 187 -1.81 2.84 28.46
CA CYS A 187 -2.04 3.84 29.50
C CYS A 187 -0.71 4.51 29.87
N HIS A 188 -0.19 5.42 29.03
CA HIS A 188 0.75 6.53 29.34
C HIS A 188 1.51 7.01 28.09
N VAL A 189 0.81 7.40 27.02
CA VAL A 189 1.44 8.14 25.88
C VAL A 189 0.92 9.58 25.80
N LEU A 190 0.50 10.14 26.94
CA LEU A 190 0.15 11.56 27.01
C LEU A 190 1.32 12.49 27.37
N ASP A 191 2.53 11.97 27.67
CA ASP A 191 3.60 12.84 28.19
C ASP A 191 5.01 12.71 27.54
N THR A 192 5.27 11.78 26.61
CA THR A 192 6.67 11.59 26.11
C THR A 192 6.85 11.46 24.59
N LEU A 193 5.86 11.88 23.80
CA LEU A 193 6.06 12.24 22.38
C LEU A 193 5.57 13.67 22.14
N VAL A 194 6.10 14.60 22.93
CA VAL A 194 6.51 15.88 22.34
C VAL A 194 7.97 15.68 21.94
N SER A 195 8.19 14.83 20.94
CA SER A 195 9.17 15.23 19.93
C SER A 195 8.67 16.58 19.47
N ASP A 196 9.48 17.59 19.71
CA ASP A 196 9.21 18.96 19.29
C ASP A 196 8.58 18.87 17.89
N PRO A 197 7.33 19.32 17.65
CA PRO A 197 6.77 19.31 16.30
C PRO A 197 7.56 20.22 15.35
N LEU A 198 8.60 20.87 15.86
CA LEU A 198 9.65 21.60 15.17
C LEU A 198 11.01 20.88 15.06
N SER A 199 11.13 19.59 15.40
CA SER A 199 12.32 18.80 15.01
C SER A 199 12.19 18.15 13.63
N CYS A 200 11.35 18.71 12.76
CA CYS A 200 11.56 18.66 11.31
C CYS A 200 12.07 20.04 10.88
N SER A 201 13.36 20.31 11.14
CA SER A 201 14.02 21.40 10.43
C SER A 201 14.20 20.95 8.97
N ASN A 202 13.43 21.56 8.06
CA ASN A 202 13.52 21.47 6.59
C ASN A 202 12.89 20.28 5.82
N SER A 203 12.11 19.36 6.40
CA SER A 203 11.45 18.32 5.59
C SER A 203 10.08 18.78 5.03
N LYS A 204 9.82 18.43 3.77
CA LYS A 204 8.56 18.76 3.08
C LYS A 204 7.43 17.86 3.60
N PRO A 205 6.17 18.34 3.67
CA PRO A 205 5.04 17.49 4.01
C PRO A 205 4.90 16.32 3.03
N LEU A 206 4.61 15.13 3.56
CA LEU A 206 4.43 13.91 2.78
C LEU A 206 2.96 13.70 2.42
N ILE A 207 2.67 13.43 1.15
CA ILE A 207 1.35 12.99 0.68
C ILE A 207 1.45 11.53 0.27
N MET A 208 0.60 10.68 0.86
CA MET A 208 0.46 9.30 0.42
C MET A 208 -0.69 9.17 -0.57
N ILE A 209 -0.45 8.47 -1.68
CA ILE A 209 -1.50 8.12 -2.64
C ILE A 209 -1.96 6.68 -2.40
N SER A 210 -3.21 6.52 -2.01
CA SER A 210 -3.89 5.23 -1.93
C SER A 210 -4.79 5.05 -3.16
N TYR A 211 -4.59 3.98 -3.92
CA TYR A 211 -5.30 3.70 -5.17
C TYR A 211 -5.37 2.19 -5.43
N SER A 212 -6.30 1.76 -6.29
CA SER A 212 -6.29 0.40 -6.82
C SER A 212 -5.30 0.30 -7.99
N HIS A 213 -4.53 -0.78 -8.05
CA HIS A 213 -3.59 -1.04 -9.17
C HIS A 213 -4.29 -1.08 -10.53
N ASP A 214 -5.59 -1.41 -10.58
CA ASP A 214 -6.42 -1.33 -11.79
C ASP A 214 -6.61 0.12 -12.31
N ASN A 215 -6.24 1.14 -11.53
CA ASN A 215 -6.30 2.56 -11.91
C ASN A 215 -4.92 3.20 -12.11
N ASN A 216 -3.87 2.38 -12.36
CA ASN A 216 -2.49 2.85 -12.53
C ASN A 216 -2.35 3.95 -13.61
N THR A 217 -3.06 3.85 -14.74
CA THR A 217 -3.04 4.89 -15.79
C THR A 217 -3.47 6.25 -15.27
N PHE A 218 -4.58 6.31 -14.52
CA PHE A 218 -5.07 7.57 -13.95
C PHE A 218 -4.18 8.04 -12.79
N CYS A 219 -3.68 7.11 -11.97
CA CYS A 219 -2.71 7.42 -10.91
C CYS A 219 -1.45 8.08 -11.48
N SER A 220 -0.97 7.63 -12.65
CA SER A 220 0.18 8.24 -13.32
C SER A 220 -0.10 9.69 -13.76
N GLN A 221 -1.30 9.99 -14.27
CA GLN A 221 -1.70 11.38 -14.57
C GLN A 221 -1.72 12.27 -13.31
N ILE A 222 -2.18 11.72 -12.19
CA ILE A 222 -2.15 12.41 -10.89
C ILE A 222 -0.71 12.63 -10.43
N LEU A 223 0.16 11.63 -10.55
CA LEU A 223 1.57 11.78 -10.21
C LEU A 223 2.24 12.86 -11.05
N ASP A 224 1.96 12.94 -12.35
CA ASP A 224 2.51 13.96 -13.24
C ASP A 224 2.06 15.37 -12.81
N LEU A 225 0.77 15.52 -12.48
CA LEU A 225 0.24 16.77 -11.92
C LEU A 225 0.95 17.15 -10.63
N LEU A 226 1.05 16.22 -9.67
CA LEU A 226 1.69 16.47 -8.38
C LEU A 226 3.20 16.68 -8.50
N GLY A 227 3.83 16.07 -9.52
CA GLY A 227 5.24 16.22 -9.88
C GLY A 227 5.65 17.67 -10.14
N THR A 228 4.71 18.49 -10.62
CA THR A 228 4.91 19.93 -10.83
C THR A 228 5.15 20.72 -9.53
N ARG A 229 4.84 20.14 -8.37
CA ARG A 229 4.90 20.79 -7.05
C ARG A 229 5.76 20.05 -6.01
N LEU A 230 6.71 19.22 -6.45
CA LEU A 230 7.65 18.54 -5.55
C LEU A 230 8.62 19.49 -4.82
N ASP A 231 8.59 20.79 -5.09
CA ASP A 231 9.21 21.84 -4.27
C ASP A 231 8.45 22.11 -2.96
N VAL A 232 7.14 21.77 -2.91
CA VAL A 232 6.26 22.04 -1.78
C VAL A 232 6.04 20.82 -0.90
N PHE A 233 5.93 19.62 -1.49
CA PHE A 233 5.61 18.39 -0.78
C PHE A 233 6.36 17.20 -1.38
N GLU A 234 6.35 16.08 -0.66
CA GLU A 234 6.82 14.78 -1.12
C GLU A 234 5.66 13.81 -1.39
N ILE A 235 5.90 12.79 -2.21
CA ILE A 235 4.87 11.83 -2.60
C ILE A 235 5.32 10.41 -2.25
N TRP A 236 4.53 9.77 -1.40
CA TRP A 236 4.60 8.36 -1.08
C TRP A 236 3.60 7.57 -1.93
N ILE A 237 4.07 6.51 -2.59
CA ILE A 237 3.25 5.58 -3.37
C ILE A 237 3.87 4.18 -3.36
N ASP A 238 3.02 3.17 -3.18
CA ASP A 238 3.40 1.77 -3.00
C ASP A 238 4.34 1.25 -4.10
N ARG A 239 4.05 1.53 -5.37
CA ARG A 239 4.77 1.00 -6.53
C ARG A 239 6.22 1.46 -6.59
N THR A 240 6.61 2.52 -5.88
CA THR A 240 8.00 2.99 -5.79
C THR A 240 8.61 2.79 -4.41
N HIS A 241 7.81 2.87 -3.33
CA HIS A 241 8.33 2.80 -1.96
C HIS A 241 8.42 1.37 -1.43
N CYS A 242 7.60 0.45 -1.97
CA CYS A 242 7.56 -0.94 -1.52
C CYS A 242 8.38 -1.90 -2.39
N GLN A 243 9.04 -1.44 -3.46
CA GLN A 243 9.80 -2.32 -4.36
C GLN A 243 10.92 -3.08 -3.64
N MET A 244 11.52 -2.47 -2.61
CA MET A 244 12.68 -2.99 -1.89
C MET A 244 12.37 -3.32 -0.42
N SER A 245 11.11 -3.25 0.00
CA SER A 245 10.73 -3.52 1.38
C SER A 245 10.67 -5.03 1.64
N THR A 246 11.40 -5.51 2.64
CA THR A 246 11.28 -6.88 3.15
C THR A 246 9.93 -7.12 3.84
N ASP A 247 9.29 -6.04 4.29
CA ASP A 247 7.92 -6.01 4.80
C ASP A 247 7.10 -4.92 4.09
N LEU A 248 6.24 -5.36 3.18
CA LEU A 248 5.36 -4.50 2.39
C LEU A 248 4.42 -3.68 3.27
N TRP A 249 3.86 -4.29 4.32
CA TRP A 249 2.82 -3.64 5.12
C TRP A 249 3.40 -2.69 6.14
N GLU A 250 4.56 -3.02 6.71
CA GLU A 250 5.29 -2.08 7.56
C GLU A 250 5.65 -0.82 6.77
N SER A 251 6.11 -0.98 5.52
CA SER A 251 6.40 0.17 4.66
C SER A 251 5.15 1.00 4.32
N ILE A 252 4.00 0.34 4.08
CA ILE A 252 2.71 1.02 3.89
C ILE A 252 2.31 1.76 5.17
N ALA A 253 2.38 1.11 6.34
CA ALA A 253 2.02 1.69 7.63
C ALA A 253 2.89 2.91 7.94
N GLU A 254 4.22 2.80 7.79
CA GLU A 254 5.17 3.89 7.95
C GLU A 254 4.83 5.06 6.99
N GLY A 255 4.54 4.77 5.73
CA GLY A 255 4.11 5.77 4.76
C GLY A 255 2.83 6.50 5.18
N MET A 256 1.86 5.76 5.71
CA MET A 256 0.59 6.30 6.21
C MET A 256 0.77 7.12 7.49
N GLU A 257 1.57 6.65 8.43
CA GLU A 257 1.87 7.31 9.70
C GLU A 257 2.64 8.62 9.48
N ASN A 258 3.56 8.66 8.53
CA ASN A 258 4.33 9.86 8.19
C ASN A 258 3.58 10.83 7.27
N ALA A 259 2.57 10.37 6.52
CA ALA A 259 1.82 11.23 5.63
C ALA A 259 1.00 12.31 6.37
N CYS A 260 1.06 13.54 5.88
CA CYS A 260 0.20 14.64 6.30
C CYS A 260 -1.21 14.51 5.70
N VAL A 261 -1.29 14.05 4.46
CA VAL A 261 -2.54 13.87 3.70
C VAL A 261 -2.52 12.51 3.01
N ILE A 262 -3.63 11.79 3.08
CA ILE A 262 -3.87 10.59 2.27
C ILE A 262 -4.78 10.98 1.11
N LEU A 263 -4.25 10.91 -0.12
CA LEU A 263 -5.01 11.07 -1.36
C LEU A 263 -5.58 9.71 -1.78
N CYS A 264 -6.90 9.54 -1.66
CA CYS A 264 -7.60 8.33 -2.06
C CYS A 264 -8.19 8.48 -3.47
N LEU A 265 -7.71 7.66 -4.41
CA LEU A 265 -8.27 7.54 -5.76
C LEU A 265 -9.33 6.43 -5.78
N ILE A 266 -10.58 6.83 -5.51
CA ILE A 266 -11.70 5.95 -5.19
C ILE A 266 -12.44 5.54 -6.47
N SER A 267 -12.34 4.27 -6.82
CA SER A 267 -13.07 3.62 -7.92
C SER A 267 -13.89 2.42 -7.43
N SER A 268 -14.59 1.73 -8.34
CA SER A 268 -15.20 0.44 -8.01
C SER A 268 -14.16 -0.60 -7.59
N GLN A 269 -12.99 -0.58 -8.22
CA GLN A 269 -11.87 -1.48 -7.92
C GLN A 269 -11.22 -1.14 -6.58
N TYR A 270 -11.12 0.15 -6.24
CA TYR A 270 -10.71 0.58 -4.89
C TYR A 270 -11.67 0.04 -3.83
N PHE A 271 -12.98 0.16 -4.08
CA PHE A 271 -14.02 -0.33 -3.17
C PHE A 271 -13.98 -1.87 -2.98
N GLU A 272 -13.60 -2.61 -4.01
CA GLU A 272 -13.46 -4.07 -4.01
C GLU A 272 -12.09 -4.57 -3.54
N SER A 273 -11.11 -3.67 -3.36
CA SER A 273 -9.76 -4.01 -2.91
C SER A 273 -9.70 -4.09 -1.39
N LYS A 274 -9.21 -5.21 -0.86
CA LYS A 274 -8.99 -5.37 0.59
C LYS A 274 -7.89 -4.47 1.11
N SER A 275 -6.81 -4.31 0.35
CA SER A 275 -5.69 -3.44 0.72
C SER A 275 -6.14 -1.98 0.77
N CYS A 276 -6.86 -1.51 -0.25
CA CYS A 276 -7.40 -0.14 -0.24
C CYS A 276 -8.40 0.08 0.91
N ARG A 277 -9.21 -0.93 1.23
CA ARG A 277 -10.11 -0.89 2.39
C ARG A 277 -9.33 -0.79 3.70
N LYS A 278 -8.22 -1.52 3.86
CA LYS A 278 -7.33 -1.40 5.03
C LYS A 278 -6.80 0.00 5.17
N GLU A 279 -6.15 0.49 4.14
CA GLU A 279 -5.51 1.81 4.14
C GLU A 279 -6.55 2.89 4.48
N PHE A 280 -7.74 2.81 3.88
CA PHE A 280 -8.80 3.78 4.17
C PHE A 280 -9.29 3.72 5.63
N ILE A 281 -9.55 2.51 6.15
CA ILE A 281 -9.98 2.30 7.54
C ILE A 281 -8.89 2.73 8.51
N TYR A 282 -7.64 2.33 8.27
CA TYR A 282 -6.51 2.67 9.13
C TYR A 282 -6.26 4.18 9.17
N ALA A 283 -6.32 4.86 8.01
CA ALA A 283 -6.16 6.30 7.93
C ALA A 283 -7.26 7.06 8.72
N ILE A 284 -8.52 6.65 8.62
CA ILE A 284 -9.66 7.38 9.24
C ILE A 284 -9.94 6.93 10.67
N ASP A 285 -10.05 5.62 10.89
CA ASP A 285 -10.53 5.07 12.15
C ASP A 285 -9.42 5.08 13.21
N PHE A 286 -8.16 4.93 12.82
CA PHE A 286 -7.01 4.85 13.74
C PHE A 286 -6.13 6.10 13.69
N LEU A 287 -5.54 6.42 12.54
CA LEU A 287 -4.58 7.52 12.41
C LEU A 287 -5.22 8.92 12.38
N LYS A 288 -6.55 9.00 12.17
CA LYS A 288 -7.31 10.26 12.07
C LYS A 288 -6.70 11.25 11.05
N LYS A 289 -6.20 10.73 9.94
CA LYS A 289 -5.55 11.51 8.87
C LYS A 289 -6.56 12.35 8.09
N ILE A 290 -6.07 13.41 7.46
CA ILE A 290 -6.85 14.17 6.48
C ILE A 290 -6.91 13.36 5.18
N ILE A 291 -8.12 13.13 4.70
CA ILE A 291 -8.36 12.38 3.47
C ILE A 291 -8.76 13.35 2.35
N ALA A 292 -7.95 13.40 1.29
CA ALA A 292 -8.32 14.01 0.02
C ALA A 292 -8.93 12.92 -0.88
N SER A 293 -10.21 13.02 -1.20
CA SER A 293 -10.93 11.96 -1.94
C SER A 293 -11.21 12.37 -3.39
N VAL A 294 -10.86 11.49 -4.33
CA VAL A 294 -11.17 11.65 -5.76
C VAL A 294 -11.96 10.43 -6.23
N LEU A 295 -13.22 10.60 -6.64
CA LEU A 295 -14.04 9.53 -7.21
C LEU A 295 -13.77 9.40 -8.69
N LEU A 296 -13.53 8.16 -9.13
CA LEU A 296 -13.18 7.81 -10.50
C LEU A 296 -14.36 7.15 -11.21
N GLY A 297 -14.62 7.60 -12.43
CA GLY A 297 -15.69 7.08 -13.30
C GLY A 297 -17.08 7.41 -12.75
N ASN A 298 -17.99 6.44 -12.86
CA ASN A 298 -19.37 6.55 -12.37
C ASN A 298 -19.56 5.85 -11.02
N PHE A 299 -18.48 5.64 -10.25
CA PHE A 299 -18.60 5.00 -8.95
C PHE A 299 -19.25 5.95 -7.94
N GLU A 300 -20.20 5.42 -7.17
CA GLU A 300 -20.84 6.11 -6.06
C GLU A 300 -20.49 5.42 -4.73
N PRO A 301 -20.04 6.17 -3.70
CA PRO A 301 -19.70 5.61 -2.40
C PRO A 301 -20.90 4.88 -1.80
N ARG A 302 -20.68 3.62 -1.42
CA ARG A 302 -21.69 2.73 -0.85
C ARG A 302 -21.06 1.77 0.15
N GLY A 303 -21.89 1.03 0.89
CA GLY A 303 -21.43 -0.01 1.81
C GLY A 303 -20.43 0.52 2.87
N TRP A 304 -19.34 -0.23 3.08
CA TRP A 304 -18.30 0.09 4.07
C TRP A 304 -17.68 1.47 3.87
N LEU A 305 -17.57 1.90 2.61
CA LEU A 305 -16.97 3.16 2.21
C LEU A 305 -17.98 4.30 2.35
N GLY A 306 -19.23 4.08 1.92
CA GLY A 306 -20.29 5.09 1.99
C GLY A 306 -20.54 5.60 3.40
N ILE A 307 -20.55 4.71 4.40
CA ILE A 307 -20.71 5.11 5.81
C ILE A 307 -19.55 6.01 6.27
N ARG A 308 -18.31 5.64 5.93
CA ARG A 308 -17.10 6.38 6.33
C ARG A 308 -16.91 7.68 5.58
N MET A 309 -17.40 7.75 4.35
CA MET A 309 -17.36 8.96 3.51
C MET A 309 -18.51 9.95 3.80
N THR A 310 -19.39 9.64 4.74
CA THR A 310 -20.50 10.53 5.08
C THR A 310 -19.96 11.89 5.54
N GLY A 311 -20.36 12.97 4.86
CA GLY A 311 -19.92 14.33 5.17
C GLY A 311 -18.53 14.69 4.64
N MET A 312 -17.82 13.77 3.98
CA MET A 312 -16.53 14.06 3.34
C MET A 312 -16.73 14.76 2.00
N LYS A 313 -15.88 15.76 1.72
CA LYS A 313 -15.81 16.38 0.39
C LYS A 313 -14.98 15.49 -0.54
N TYR A 314 -15.38 15.44 -1.81
CA TYR A 314 -14.66 14.71 -2.83
C TYR A 314 -14.80 15.35 -4.21
N ILE A 315 -13.83 15.10 -5.08
CA ILE A 315 -13.83 15.54 -6.48
C ILE A 315 -14.21 14.35 -7.35
N CYS A 316 -15.14 14.53 -8.30
CA CYS A 316 -15.57 13.45 -9.20
C CYS A 316 -14.99 13.63 -10.60
N ILE A 317 -14.18 12.68 -11.05
CA ILE A 317 -13.62 12.61 -12.40
C ILE A 317 -14.27 11.43 -13.14
N ARG A 318 -15.10 11.76 -14.14
CA ARG A 318 -15.84 10.76 -14.92
C ARG A 318 -15.03 10.22 -16.11
N ASP A 319 -14.35 11.10 -16.83
CA ASP A 319 -13.45 10.74 -17.92
C ASP A 319 -12.04 10.60 -17.36
N LEU A 320 -11.55 9.35 -17.29
CA LEU A 320 -10.21 9.03 -16.79
C LEU A 320 -9.12 9.12 -17.87
N VAL A 321 -9.53 9.20 -19.14
CA VAL A 321 -8.60 9.28 -20.28
C VAL A 321 -8.27 10.75 -20.56
N ARG A 322 -9.27 11.62 -20.48
CA ARG A 322 -9.12 13.08 -20.64
C ARG A 322 -9.82 13.79 -19.49
N PRO A 323 -9.23 13.79 -18.28
CA PRO A 323 -9.81 14.49 -17.16
C PRO A 323 -9.85 15.99 -17.43
N ASP A 324 -10.90 16.62 -16.94
CA ASP A 324 -11.09 18.07 -17.01
C ASP A 324 -9.96 18.79 -16.24
N GLU A 325 -9.26 19.71 -16.92
CA GLU A 325 -8.16 20.49 -16.34
C GLU A 325 -8.58 21.26 -15.08
N ALA A 326 -9.82 21.76 -15.03
CA ALA A 326 -10.35 22.44 -13.85
C ALA A 326 -10.42 21.47 -12.67
N LYS A 327 -10.85 20.23 -12.89
CA LYS A 327 -10.93 19.20 -11.84
C LYS A 327 -9.54 18.73 -11.41
N MET A 328 -8.59 18.62 -12.33
CA MET A 328 -7.20 18.32 -12.00
C MET A 328 -6.62 19.44 -11.11
N THR A 329 -6.91 20.70 -11.44
CA THR A 329 -6.54 21.87 -10.63
C THR A 329 -7.21 21.84 -9.26
N ASP A 330 -8.49 21.46 -9.17
CA ASP A 330 -9.21 21.32 -7.91
C ASP A 330 -8.59 20.26 -7.00
N ILE A 331 -8.07 19.15 -7.56
CA ILE A 331 -7.36 18.12 -6.78
C ILE A 331 -6.12 18.72 -6.13
N LEU A 332 -5.30 19.42 -6.92
CA LEU A 332 -4.09 20.05 -6.42
C LEU A 332 -4.42 21.09 -5.34
N ASN A 333 -5.43 21.93 -5.58
CA ASN A 333 -5.87 22.95 -4.61
C ASN A 333 -6.41 22.31 -3.32
N THR A 334 -7.15 21.21 -3.43
CA THR A 334 -7.67 20.47 -2.28
C THR A 334 -6.50 19.96 -1.42
N ILE A 335 -5.51 19.31 -2.04
CA ILE A 335 -4.31 18.83 -1.34
C ILE A 335 -3.56 19.97 -0.67
N LEU A 336 -3.29 21.07 -1.39
CA LEU A 336 -2.60 22.23 -0.83
C LEU A 336 -3.37 22.85 0.34
N SER A 337 -4.70 22.94 0.23
CA SER A 337 -5.55 23.44 1.32
C SER A 337 -5.54 22.52 2.54
N SER A 338 -5.53 21.20 2.34
CA SER A 338 -5.42 20.19 3.39
C SER A 338 -4.07 20.28 4.11
N LEU A 339 -2.98 20.45 3.36
CA LEU A 339 -1.65 20.68 3.92
C LEU A 339 -1.60 21.98 4.75
N SER A 340 -2.14 23.07 4.23
CA SER A 340 -2.17 24.35 4.96
C SER A 340 -2.99 24.26 6.26
N SER A 341 -4.10 23.52 6.25
CA SER A 341 -4.95 23.31 7.42
C SER A 341 -4.26 22.46 8.50
N GLN A 342 -3.39 21.52 8.11
CA GLN A 342 -2.55 20.82 9.07
C GLN A 342 -1.58 21.76 9.78
N THR A 343 -0.93 22.67 9.05
CA THR A 343 0.02 23.61 9.68
C THR A 343 -0.65 24.51 10.72
N SER A 344 -1.90 24.92 10.51
CA SER A 344 -2.66 25.71 11.49
C SER A 344 -3.13 24.88 12.68
N LEU A 345 -3.66 23.68 12.46
CA LEU A 345 -4.12 22.79 13.55
C LEU A 345 -2.95 22.31 14.42
N LEU A 346 -1.79 22.04 13.80
CA LEU A 346 -0.56 21.72 14.52
C LEU A 346 -0.08 22.92 15.34
N ARG A 347 -0.07 24.12 14.76
CA ARG A 347 0.30 25.36 15.47
C ARG A 347 -0.61 25.65 16.67
N GLU A 348 -1.92 25.42 16.53
CA GLU A 348 -2.89 25.61 17.60
C GLU A 348 -2.72 24.58 18.72
N LYS A 349 -2.49 23.30 18.38
CA LYS A 349 -2.19 22.24 19.35
C LYS A 349 -0.90 22.53 20.13
N ILE A 350 0.13 23.05 19.47
CA ILE A 350 1.38 23.47 20.12
C ILE A 350 1.12 24.61 21.12
N SER A 351 0.36 25.64 20.70
CA SER A 351 0.03 26.77 21.56
C SER A 351 -0.75 26.36 22.83
N LEU A 352 -1.57 25.32 22.74
CA LEU A 352 -2.33 24.78 23.89
C LEU A 352 -1.44 23.96 24.84
N VAL A 353 -0.44 23.25 24.30
CA VAL A 353 0.55 22.47 25.07
C VAL A 353 1.57 23.40 25.77
N ASP A 354 1.92 24.53 25.16
CA ASP A 354 2.78 25.53 25.80
C ASP A 354 2.10 26.22 26.99
N HIS A 355 0.78 26.48 26.89
CA HIS A 355 0.00 27.03 28.00
C HIS A 355 -0.13 26.08 29.20
N SER A 356 -0.19 24.77 28.98
CA SER A 356 -0.25 23.77 30.05
C SER A 356 1.12 23.48 30.69
N ARG A 357 2.22 23.60 29.92
CA ARG A 357 3.60 23.48 30.41
C ARG A 357 4.05 24.64 31.30
N LEU A 358 3.51 25.84 31.12
CA LEU A 358 3.84 27.01 31.97
C LEU A 358 3.32 26.92 33.40
N LEU A 359 2.37 26.02 33.69
CA LEU A 359 1.80 25.80 35.03
C LEU A 359 2.51 24.68 35.82
N SER A 360 3.44 23.94 35.21
CA SER A 360 4.05 22.75 35.81
C SER A 360 5.59 22.80 35.95
N GLN A 361 6.24 23.92 35.63
CA GLN A 361 7.69 24.05 35.79
C GLN A 361 8.12 24.47 37.22
N HIS A 362 8.23 23.49 38.11
CA HIS A 362 9.20 23.49 39.20
C HIS A 362 9.72 22.06 39.42
N HIS A 363 10.78 21.68 38.68
CA HIS A 363 12.01 21.09 39.19
C HIS A 363 12.85 20.44 38.07
N SER A 364 14.16 20.66 38.20
CA SER A 364 15.33 20.30 37.38
C SER A 364 15.43 18.78 37.10
N THR A 365 16.20 18.24 36.15
CA THR A 365 17.63 18.49 35.87
C THR A 365 18.03 17.79 34.56
N SER A 366 19.05 18.34 33.89
CA SER A 366 19.63 17.92 32.62
C SER A 366 20.32 16.54 32.64
N THR A 367 20.05 15.70 31.64
CA THR A 367 20.95 14.61 31.22
C THR A 367 20.96 14.50 29.71
N SER A 368 22.14 14.67 29.11
CA SER A 368 22.43 14.51 27.68
C SER A 368 22.28 13.04 27.27
N ILE A 369 21.39 12.76 26.31
CA ILE A 369 21.27 11.45 25.65
C ILE A 369 21.45 11.67 24.14
N ALA A 370 22.39 10.95 23.56
CA ALA A 370 22.72 10.99 22.14
C ALA A 370 21.56 10.43 21.27
N PRO A 371 21.35 10.91 20.04
CA PRO A 371 20.25 10.47 19.20
C PRO A 371 20.47 9.02 18.74
N ILE A 372 19.44 8.18 18.92
CA ILE A 372 19.38 6.82 18.40
C ILE A 372 18.97 6.92 16.93
N THR A 373 19.81 6.37 16.06
CA THR A 373 19.76 6.44 14.60
C THR A 373 18.63 5.62 13.98
N GLU A 374 17.94 6.23 13.00
CA GLU A 374 17.10 5.60 11.98
C GLU A 374 17.81 4.40 11.35
N SER A 375 17.08 3.40 10.84
CA SER A 375 17.66 2.32 10.04
C SER A 375 18.17 2.88 8.71
N THR A 376 19.38 3.44 8.72
CA THR A 376 19.99 4.13 7.60
C THR A 376 20.35 3.14 6.50
N PHE A 377 19.80 3.33 5.31
CA PHE A 377 20.49 2.98 4.07
C PHE A 377 21.88 3.63 4.15
N ASP A 378 22.92 2.86 4.41
CA ASP A 378 24.27 3.36 4.69
C ASP A 378 24.97 3.75 3.38
N LEU A 379 24.44 4.81 2.73
CA LEU A 379 25.00 5.36 1.52
C LEU A 379 26.23 6.17 1.89
N ARG A 380 27.41 5.66 1.51
CA ARG A 380 28.69 6.32 1.79
C ARG A 380 28.77 7.70 1.13
N PRO A 381 29.58 8.63 1.68
CA PRO A 381 29.84 9.93 1.05
C PRO A 381 30.28 9.77 -0.41
N PHE A 382 29.87 10.71 -1.27
CA PHE A 382 30.05 10.62 -2.72
C PHE A 382 31.53 10.44 -3.14
N GLU A 383 32.46 11.00 -2.36
CA GLU A 383 33.90 10.86 -2.57
C GLU A 383 34.37 9.41 -2.47
N GLN A 384 33.70 8.60 -1.64
CA GLN A 384 34.03 7.21 -1.35
C GLN A 384 33.33 6.22 -2.26
N TRP A 385 32.47 6.68 -3.18
CA TRP A 385 31.81 5.81 -4.13
C TRP A 385 32.83 5.11 -5.02
N THR A 386 32.71 3.78 -5.06
CA THR A 386 33.57 2.90 -5.85
C THR A 386 32.96 2.66 -7.23
N SER A 387 33.80 2.41 -8.24
CA SER A 387 33.40 2.12 -9.62
C SER A 387 32.71 0.76 -9.82
N THR A 388 32.27 0.11 -8.74
CA THR A 388 31.69 -1.24 -8.74
C THR A 388 30.16 -1.25 -8.84
N GLY A 389 29.53 -0.12 -9.20
CA GLY A 389 28.09 0.00 -9.45
C GLY A 389 27.19 -0.08 -8.20
N ASN A 390 27.67 -0.63 -7.07
CA ASN A 390 26.86 -0.84 -5.88
C ASN A 390 26.37 0.47 -5.24
N ASP A 391 27.23 1.48 -5.12
CA ASP A 391 26.85 2.78 -4.52
C ASP A 391 25.86 3.56 -5.40
N ILE A 392 26.02 3.46 -6.73
CA ILE A 392 25.12 4.07 -7.71
C ILE A 392 23.73 3.41 -7.59
N ASN A 393 23.68 2.08 -7.54
CA ASN A 393 22.43 1.34 -7.34
C ASN A 393 21.77 1.68 -6.00
N LEU A 394 22.55 1.80 -4.94
CA LEU A 394 22.07 2.24 -3.63
C LEU A 394 21.53 3.68 -3.68
N TRP A 395 22.15 4.58 -4.44
CA TRP A 395 21.65 5.94 -4.61
C TRP A 395 20.31 5.98 -5.36
N PHE A 396 20.13 5.17 -6.40
CA PHE A 396 18.84 5.06 -7.09
C PHE A 396 17.75 4.57 -6.13
N ALA A 397 18.07 3.56 -5.31
CA ALA A 397 17.16 3.04 -4.30
C ALA A 397 16.86 4.06 -3.18
N TYR A 398 17.89 4.77 -2.71
CA TYR A 398 17.77 5.82 -1.69
C TYR A 398 16.85 6.95 -2.15
N ASN A 399 17.02 7.40 -3.40
CA ASN A 399 16.20 8.46 -3.99
C ASN A 399 14.86 7.96 -4.56
N ARG A 400 14.51 6.69 -4.32
CA ARG A 400 13.23 6.08 -4.73
C ARG A 400 12.96 6.25 -6.22
N ILE A 401 13.98 6.03 -7.04
CA ILE A 401 13.94 6.08 -8.50
C ILE A 401 13.74 4.66 -9.03
N SER A 402 12.86 4.50 -10.02
CA SER A 402 12.48 3.20 -10.55
C SER A 402 13.66 2.44 -11.17
N THR A 403 13.63 1.11 -11.05
CA THR A 403 14.61 0.22 -11.70
C THR A 403 14.66 0.42 -13.21
N GLN A 404 13.55 0.83 -13.83
CA GLN A 404 13.50 1.17 -15.26
C GLN A 404 14.36 2.39 -15.61
N ILE A 405 14.31 3.47 -14.81
CA ILE A 405 15.21 4.63 -14.99
C ILE A 405 16.66 4.19 -14.78
N ARG A 406 16.94 3.46 -13.70
CA ARG A 406 18.28 2.95 -13.39
C ARG A 406 18.84 2.14 -14.55
N ASP A 407 18.09 1.16 -15.06
CA ASP A 407 18.51 0.28 -16.14
C ASP A 407 18.59 1.01 -17.50
N LEU A 408 17.91 2.14 -17.66
CA LEU A 408 17.99 2.93 -18.89
C LEU A 408 19.29 3.73 -18.96
N PHE A 409 19.69 4.35 -17.86
CA PHE A 409 20.90 5.17 -17.80
C PHE A 409 22.16 4.35 -17.52
N ASP A 410 22.04 3.31 -16.69
CA ASP A 410 23.07 2.30 -16.44
C ASP A 410 24.47 2.91 -16.21
N PHE A 411 24.54 3.91 -15.32
CA PHE A 411 25.79 4.59 -15.00
C PHE A 411 26.79 3.60 -14.40
N GLN A 412 27.95 3.47 -15.03
CA GLN A 412 29.01 2.57 -14.57
C GLN A 412 29.93 3.26 -13.55
N THR A 413 30.03 4.59 -13.64
CA THR A 413 30.88 5.40 -12.76
C THR A 413 30.15 6.62 -12.23
N LYS A 414 30.64 7.15 -11.11
CA LYS A 414 30.10 8.37 -10.50
C LYS A 414 30.39 9.60 -11.36
N GLU A 415 31.47 9.58 -12.15
CA GLU A 415 31.82 10.63 -13.09
C GLU A 415 30.82 10.70 -14.24
N GLU A 416 30.39 9.56 -14.81
CA GLU A 416 29.33 9.50 -15.84
C GLU A 416 28.03 10.11 -15.32
N MET A 417 27.68 9.80 -14.07
CA MET A 417 26.50 10.32 -13.41
C MET A 417 26.56 11.85 -13.22
N LEU A 418 27.71 12.41 -12.82
CA LEU A 418 27.90 13.86 -12.70
C LEU A 418 27.91 14.56 -14.06
N ASP A 419 28.51 13.97 -15.08
CA ASP A 419 28.53 14.55 -16.43
C ASP A 419 27.13 14.58 -17.04
N TYR A 420 26.33 13.53 -16.82
CA TYR A 420 24.92 13.56 -17.21
C TYR A 420 24.13 14.61 -16.41
N ALA A 421 24.42 14.80 -15.12
CA ALA A 421 23.80 15.85 -14.31
C ALA A 421 24.03 17.25 -14.90
N LYS A 422 25.27 17.55 -15.37
CA LYS A 422 25.59 18.80 -16.06
C LYS A 422 24.76 19.01 -17.33
N LEU A 423 24.61 17.95 -18.13
CA LEU A 423 23.80 17.99 -19.37
C LEU A 423 22.31 18.21 -19.06
N LEU A 424 21.81 17.57 -18.00
CA LEU A 424 20.43 17.68 -17.55
C LEU A 424 20.09 19.09 -17.04
N ILE A 425 21.00 19.69 -16.28
CA ILE A 425 20.86 21.07 -15.80
C ILE A 425 20.85 22.07 -16.95
N LYS A 426 21.66 21.83 -17.99
CA LYS A 426 21.80 22.72 -19.14
C LYS A 426 20.56 22.75 -20.03
N ASP A 427 19.91 21.61 -20.24
CA ASP A 427 18.77 21.49 -21.17
C ASP A 427 17.81 20.35 -20.76
N ARG A 428 17.05 20.60 -19.69
CA ARG A 428 16.15 19.60 -19.08
C ARG A 428 15.07 19.10 -20.04
N GLU A 429 14.48 19.99 -20.83
CA GLU A 429 13.39 19.64 -21.76
C GLU A 429 13.90 18.74 -22.89
N LYS A 430 15.08 19.04 -23.45
CA LYS A 430 15.72 18.17 -24.43
C LYS A 430 16.07 16.81 -23.85
N GLN A 431 16.61 16.75 -22.63
CA GLN A 431 16.90 15.46 -21.98
C GLN A 431 15.64 14.65 -21.71
N MET A 432 14.55 15.27 -21.28
CA MET A 432 13.26 14.61 -21.09
C MET A 432 12.75 13.99 -22.40
N ASN A 433 12.86 14.73 -23.51
CA ASN A 433 12.46 14.25 -24.84
C ASN A 433 13.34 13.09 -25.34
N ILE A 434 14.65 13.12 -25.07
CA ILE A 434 15.56 12.01 -25.39
C ILE A 434 15.20 10.79 -24.55
N TYR A 435 15.01 10.98 -23.24
CA TYR A 435 14.67 9.93 -22.30
C TYR A 435 13.35 9.24 -22.67
N ALA A 436 12.29 10.00 -22.97
CA ALA A 436 11.00 9.47 -23.39
C ALA A 436 11.10 8.57 -24.64
N LYS A 437 11.90 8.99 -25.64
CA LYS A 437 12.13 8.20 -26.87
C LYS A 437 12.85 6.88 -26.59
N ILE A 438 13.86 6.89 -25.73
CA ILE A 438 14.65 5.70 -25.40
C ILE A 438 13.80 4.74 -24.56
N TYR A 439 13.05 5.28 -23.59
CA TYR A 439 12.13 4.51 -22.75
C TYR A 439 11.09 3.77 -23.60
N HIS A 440 10.40 4.47 -24.51
CA HIS A 440 9.43 3.87 -25.41
C HIS A 440 10.07 2.78 -26.30
N LYS A 441 11.30 3.01 -26.78
CA LYS A 441 12.02 2.02 -27.62
C LYS A 441 12.34 0.73 -26.84
N LYS A 442 12.69 0.85 -25.56
CA LYS A 442 13.12 -0.28 -24.72
C LYS A 442 11.93 -1.05 -24.12
N TYR A 443 10.89 -0.36 -23.69
CA TYR A 443 9.80 -0.97 -22.90
C TYR A 443 8.49 -1.18 -23.68
N ARG A 444 8.37 -0.72 -24.95
CA ARG A 444 7.26 -0.96 -25.90
C ARG A 444 5.86 -1.07 -25.25
N GLU A 445 5.09 0.02 -25.33
CA GLU A 445 3.69 0.21 -24.88
C GLU A 445 3.49 0.78 -23.46
N ASP A 446 4.56 0.94 -22.67
CA ASP A 446 4.49 1.75 -21.44
C ASP A 446 4.82 3.22 -21.73
N ASP A 447 3.85 4.10 -21.51
CA ASP A 447 4.09 5.55 -21.46
C ASP A 447 4.87 5.88 -20.18
N MET A 448 6.04 6.46 -20.37
CA MET A 448 6.88 6.98 -19.30
C MET A 448 6.08 7.97 -18.43
N SER A 449 6.15 7.86 -17.10
CA SER A 449 5.59 8.86 -16.19
C SER A 449 6.54 10.07 -16.06
N PRO A 450 6.16 11.27 -16.53
CA PRO A 450 6.87 12.52 -16.27
C PRO A 450 7.33 12.70 -14.83
N HIS A 451 6.51 12.32 -13.85
CA HIS A 451 6.87 12.41 -12.43
C HIS A 451 8.14 11.64 -12.07
N GLU A 452 8.34 10.44 -12.61
CA GLU A 452 9.54 9.63 -12.31
C GLU A 452 10.81 10.30 -12.86
N PHE A 453 10.73 10.86 -14.07
CA PHE A 453 11.84 11.63 -14.64
C PHE A 453 12.12 12.91 -13.84
N ILE A 454 11.09 13.64 -13.42
CA ILE A 454 11.25 14.85 -12.61
C ILE A 454 11.91 14.51 -11.26
N ARG A 455 11.52 13.40 -10.62
CA ARG A 455 12.15 12.92 -9.38
C ARG A 455 13.62 12.59 -9.60
N PHE A 456 13.94 11.81 -10.63
CA PHE A 456 15.31 11.50 -11.02
C PHE A 456 16.12 12.76 -11.29
N ALA A 457 15.57 13.70 -12.05
CA ALA A 457 16.24 14.95 -12.39
C ALA A 457 16.52 15.83 -11.18
N LYS A 458 15.55 15.96 -10.26
CA LYS A 458 15.73 16.71 -9.01
C LYS A 458 16.77 16.06 -8.10
N ALA A 459 16.75 14.74 -7.96
CA ALA A 459 17.74 14.00 -7.17
C ALA A 459 19.15 14.19 -7.74
N LEU A 460 19.30 14.06 -9.06
CA LEU A 460 20.58 14.20 -9.74
C LEU A 460 21.12 15.63 -9.70
N GLU A 461 20.23 16.63 -9.78
CA GLU A 461 20.57 18.04 -9.58
C GLU A 461 21.07 18.34 -8.16
N GLY A 462 20.44 17.74 -7.15
CA GLY A 462 20.90 17.82 -5.76
C GLY A 462 22.32 17.27 -5.63
N LEU A 463 22.51 16.03 -6.11
CA LEU A 463 23.83 15.38 -6.11
C LEU A 463 24.90 16.25 -6.79
N TYR A 464 24.58 16.87 -7.93
CA TYR A 464 25.51 17.74 -8.62
C TYR A 464 25.83 19.02 -7.83
N LYS A 465 24.83 19.68 -7.27
CA LYS A 465 25.02 20.90 -6.47
C LYS A 465 25.91 20.64 -5.26
N ASP A 466 25.66 19.53 -4.56
CA ASP A 466 26.39 19.17 -3.34
C ASP A 466 27.87 18.83 -3.62
N ASN A 467 28.19 18.37 -4.84
CA ASN A 467 29.53 17.90 -5.21
C ASN A 467 30.28 18.79 -6.22
N SER A 468 29.63 19.85 -6.74
CA SER A 468 30.23 20.79 -7.70
C SER A 468 31.26 21.76 -7.10
N ALA A 469 31.42 21.75 -5.77
CA ALA A 469 32.38 22.59 -5.03
C ALA A 469 33.69 21.87 -4.65
N LEU A 470 33.86 20.59 -4.96
CA LEU A 470 35.14 19.92 -4.70
C LEU A 470 36.23 20.41 -5.69
N PRO A 471 37.41 20.80 -5.20
CA PRO A 471 38.50 21.22 -6.08
C PRO A 471 38.90 20.02 -6.97
N SER A 472 38.85 20.24 -8.28
CA SER A 472 39.32 19.31 -9.29
C SER A 472 40.77 18.93 -9.02
N ALA A 473 41.00 17.74 -8.48
CA ALA A 473 42.32 17.13 -8.52
C ALA A 473 42.68 16.91 -10.00
N THR A 474 43.63 17.72 -10.46
CA THR A 474 44.29 17.61 -11.76
C THR A 474 44.55 16.16 -12.14
N THR A 475 43.84 15.66 -13.14
CA THR A 475 44.34 14.58 -14.00
C THR A 475 44.09 14.97 -15.45
N GLN A 476 45.17 14.84 -16.22
CA GLN A 476 45.31 15.29 -17.59
C GLN A 476 44.25 14.71 -18.51
N SER A 477 43.93 15.51 -19.53
CA SER A 477 43.19 15.14 -20.73
C SER A 477 43.49 13.71 -21.18
N SER A 478 42.48 12.86 -21.16
CA SER A 478 42.38 11.70 -22.04
C SER A 478 40.93 11.64 -22.48
N SER A 479 40.69 12.06 -23.72
CA SER A 479 39.45 11.86 -24.44
C SER A 479 39.14 10.37 -24.49
N THR A 480 38.41 9.89 -23.49
CA THR A 480 37.97 8.51 -23.40
C THR A 480 36.49 8.54 -23.63
N LEU A 481 36.09 8.10 -24.83
CA LEU A 481 34.72 7.90 -25.25
C LEU A 481 33.88 7.31 -24.10
N ILE A 482 32.75 7.96 -23.84
CA ILE A 482 31.63 7.43 -23.05
C ILE A 482 31.30 6.04 -23.61
N LYS A 483 31.66 4.98 -22.89
CA LYS A 483 31.25 3.60 -23.18
C LYS A 483 30.04 3.24 -22.32
N SER A 484 28.96 4.00 -22.48
CA SER A 484 27.62 3.58 -22.08
C SER A 484 26.72 3.63 -23.32
N ASN A 485 25.59 2.92 -23.30
CA ASN A 485 24.61 2.84 -24.41
C ASN A 485 24.07 4.20 -24.89
N VAL A 486 24.50 5.30 -24.27
CA VAL A 486 24.28 6.70 -24.70
C VAL A 486 25.00 7.04 -26.01
N CYS A 487 26.13 6.41 -26.33
CA CYS A 487 26.86 6.69 -27.60
C CYS A 487 26.22 6.09 -28.85
N ALA A 488 25.18 5.26 -28.74
CA ALA A 488 24.46 4.77 -29.92
C ALA A 488 23.39 5.76 -30.45
N ILE A 489 23.21 6.91 -29.78
CA ILE A 489 22.11 7.87 -30.05
C ILE A 489 22.60 9.35 -30.00
N LEU A 490 23.92 9.58 -30.18
CA LEU A 490 24.44 10.82 -30.77
C LEU A 490 24.86 10.51 -32.21
#